data_AF-A0A6A5VEC2-F1
#
_entry.id   AF-A0A6A5VEC2-F1
#
_cell.length_a   1.000
_cell.length_b   1.000
_cell.length_c   1.000
_cell.angle_alpha   90.00
_cell.angle_beta   90.00
_cell.angle_gamma   90.00
#
_symmetry.space_group_name_H-M   'P 1'
#
loop_
_entity.id
_entity.type
_entity.pdbx_description
1 polymer ?
#
loop_
_entity_poly.entity_id
_entity_poly.type
_entity_poly.pdbx_seq_one_letter_code
_entity_poly.pdbx_strand_id
1 'polypeptide(L)'
;MDILKEKEHILFGGKKPWNASDWTASDDRVRGGKSQSYLDISNGTARFHGNLDIKTLGGAGFASQRTTTEDSTWDLSDYDGILLDLGKSDGKRYTFILKDELLPANSENGREQATISWEYDFEVSKDAVQAESSFVLIPWKDLKPTYRGKEKKGAGKLDATNVKRFSIMMRSFFGDQEGDFSLTVKSIKAVSRPSDLEKSLLEVRFGKRPMRRIANCRF
;
A
#
# COMPACT_ATOMS: atom_id res chain seq x y z
N MET A 1 -8.19 -31.23 15.21
CA MET A 1 -9.23 -30.44 14.50
C MET A 1 -8.83 -28.99 14.68
N ASP A 2 -7.90 -28.52 13.85
CA ASP A 2 -7.45 -27.13 13.91
C ASP A 2 -8.34 -26.31 12.99
N ILE A 3 -9.20 -25.53 13.63
CA ILE A 3 -10.10 -24.60 12.95
C ILE A 3 -9.23 -23.58 12.24
N LEU A 4 -9.34 -23.55 10.91
CA LEU A 4 -8.68 -22.61 10.01
C LEU A 4 -8.89 -21.18 10.54
N LYS A 5 -7.88 -20.60 11.20
CA LYS A 5 -7.87 -19.18 11.55
C LYS A 5 -8.08 -18.38 10.26
N GLU A 6 -8.99 -17.41 10.29
CA GLU A 6 -9.23 -16.52 9.16
C GLU A 6 -7.90 -15.92 8.69
N LYS A 7 -7.56 -16.14 7.41
CA LYS A 7 -6.25 -15.82 6.81
C LYS A 7 -6.02 -14.31 6.58
N GLU A 8 -6.92 -13.47 7.08
CA GLU A 8 -6.90 -12.02 6.89
C GLU A 8 -7.28 -11.28 8.18
N HIS A 9 -6.63 -10.13 8.40
CA HIS A 9 -6.98 -9.19 9.46
C HIS A 9 -7.24 -7.81 8.86
N ILE A 10 -8.46 -7.31 9.06
CA ILE A 10 -8.89 -6.02 8.50
C ILE A 10 -8.34 -4.89 9.38
N LEU A 11 -7.47 -4.07 8.80
CA LEU A 11 -6.81 -2.95 9.48
C LEU A 11 -7.62 -1.66 9.35
N PHE A 12 -8.16 -1.41 8.16
CA PHE A 12 -8.97 -0.24 7.80
C PHE A 12 -9.98 -0.60 6.70
N GLY A 13 -11.19 -0.03 6.76
CA GLY A 13 -12.28 -0.31 5.83
C GLY A 13 -13.02 -1.63 6.08
N GLY A 14 -14.02 -1.92 5.24
CA GLY A 14 -14.85 -3.14 5.36
C GLY A 14 -15.55 -3.23 6.73
N LYS A 15 -15.28 -4.30 7.49
CA LYS A 15 -15.85 -4.50 8.84
C LYS A 15 -15.25 -3.58 9.92
N LYS A 16 -14.14 -2.90 9.63
CA LYS A 16 -13.53 -1.89 10.50
C LYS A 16 -13.61 -0.54 9.79
N PRO A 17 -14.70 0.22 9.95
CA PRO A 17 -14.98 1.41 9.15
C PRO A 17 -13.80 2.40 9.14
N TRP A 18 -13.63 3.07 8.02
CA TRP A 18 -12.69 4.19 7.94
C TRP A 18 -13.12 5.32 8.88
N ASN A 19 -12.14 5.98 9.49
CA ASN A 19 -12.33 7.23 10.21
C ASN A 19 -11.27 8.25 9.78
N ALA A 20 -11.71 9.46 9.40
CA ALA A 20 -10.83 10.47 8.82
C ALA A 20 -9.88 11.04 9.87
N SER A 21 -10.29 11.07 11.15
CA SER A 21 -9.42 11.51 12.25
C SER A 21 -8.24 10.56 12.51
N ASP A 22 -8.32 9.33 12.01
CA ASP A 22 -7.23 8.36 12.16
C ASP A 22 -6.09 8.63 11.16
N TRP A 23 -6.29 9.57 10.23
CA TRP A 23 -5.35 9.89 9.16
C TRP A 23 -5.09 11.39 9.10
N THR A 24 -3.86 11.76 8.73
CA THR A 24 -3.51 13.16 8.56
C THR A 24 -2.46 13.36 7.50
N ALA A 25 -2.49 14.54 6.88
CA ALA A 25 -1.60 14.93 5.81
C ALA A 25 -0.14 14.96 6.29
N SER A 26 0.75 14.51 5.41
CA SER A 26 2.19 14.66 5.52
C SER A 26 2.71 14.98 4.12
N ASP A 27 2.46 16.21 3.68
CA ASP A 27 2.83 16.68 2.35
C ASP A 27 4.18 17.43 2.37
N ASP A 28 4.74 17.73 1.20
CA ASP A 28 6.02 18.42 1.04
C ASP A 28 6.06 19.89 1.52
N ARG A 29 4.96 20.40 2.09
CA ARG A 29 4.79 21.79 2.55
C ARG A 29 5.82 22.22 3.60
N VAL A 30 6.31 21.31 4.44
CA VAL A 30 7.37 21.60 5.43
C VAL A 30 8.69 21.99 4.75
N ARG A 31 8.88 21.60 3.50
CA ARG A 31 10.04 21.96 2.67
C ARG A 31 9.76 23.12 1.71
N GLY A 32 8.62 23.80 1.88
CA GLY A 32 8.17 24.87 0.99
C GLY A 32 7.48 24.38 -0.29
N GLY A 33 7.17 23.08 -0.39
CA GLY A 33 6.38 22.55 -1.49
C GLY A 33 4.91 22.98 -1.44
N LYS A 34 4.20 22.76 -2.54
CA LYS A 34 2.80 23.16 -2.71
C LYS A 34 1.88 21.96 -2.97
N SER A 35 2.38 20.74 -2.83
CA SER A 35 1.53 19.56 -2.94
C SER A 35 0.56 19.52 -1.76
N GLN A 36 -0.63 18.99 -2.01
CA GLN A 36 -1.65 18.87 -0.99
C GLN A 36 -2.47 17.60 -1.19
N SER A 37 -2.70 16.87 -0.09
CA SER A 37 -3.54 15.69 -0.08
C SER A 37 -4.68 15.77 0.94
N TYR A 38 -5.69 14.93 0.70
CA TYR A 38 -6.87 14.76 1.53
C TYR A 38 -7.25 13.28 1.59
N LEU A 39 -7.94 12.90 2.66
CA LEU A 39 -8.57 11.59 2.81
C LEU A 39 -10.05 11.76 3.16
N ASP A 40 -10.92 11.63 2.15
CA ASP A 40 -12.37 11.76 2.34
C ASP A 40 -13.00 10.39 2.48
N ILE A 41 -13.89 10.22 3.47
CA ILE A 41 -14.57 8.94 3.70
C ILE A 41 -16.02 9.05 3.29
N SER A 42 -16.46 8.12 2.45
CA SER A 42 -17.84 8.02 1.98
C SER A 42 -18.18 6.58 1.62
N ASN A 43 -19.42 6.18 1.90
CA ASN A 43 -19.94 4.84 1.56
C ASN A 43 -19.03 3.69 2.02
N GLY A 44 -18.40 3.83 3.19
CA GLY A 44 -17.51 2.81 3.76
C GLY A 44 -16.13 2.69 3.11
N THR A 45 -15.75 3.62 2.23
CA THR A 45 -14.44 3.66 1.55
C THR A 45 -13.71 4.97 1.83
N ALA A 46 -12.39 4.99 1.66
CA ALA A 46 -11.58 6.20 1.74
C ALA A 46 -11.09 6.62 0.36
N ARG A 47 -11.25 7.89 0.01
CA ARG A 47 -10.69 8.51 -1.19
C ARG A 47 -9.46 9.30 -0.81
N PHE A 48 -8.28 8.83 -1.22
CA PHE A 48 -7.04 9.58 -1.16
C PHE A 48 -6.92 10.42 -2.44
N HIS A 49 -6.92 11.76 -2.30
CA HIS A 49 -6.91 12.65 -3.47
C HIS A 49 -6.23 13.99 -3.16
N GLY A 50 -5.96 14.76 -4.21
CA GLY A 50 -5.37 16.08 -4.08
C GLY A 50 -4.64 16.52 -5.35
N ASN A 51 -3.66 17.39 -5.18
CA ASN A 51 -2.81 17.89 -6.27
C ASN A 51 -1.33 17.73 -5.91
N LEU A 52 -0.56 17.17 -6.85
CA LEU A 52 0.89 17.04 -6.76
C LEU A 52 1.55 18.16 -7.57
N ASP A 53 2.15 19.13 -6.89
CA ASP A 53 2.95 20.18 -7.51
C ASP A 53 4.42 19.75 -7.53
N ILE A 54 5.00 19.68 -8.72
CA ILE A 54 6.43 19.37 -8.87
C ILE A 54 7.27 20.59 -9.23
N LYS A 55 6.64 21.73 -9.54
CA LYS A 55 7.34 22.90 -10.05
C LYS A 55 8.04 23.66 -8.93
N THR A 56 7.41 23.76 -7.77
CA THR A 56 7.95 24.54 -6.64
C THR A 56 9.29 23.98 -6.14
N LEU A 57 9.49 22.66 -6.20
CA LEU A 57 10.71 21.99 -5.74
C LEU A 57 11.55 21.42 -6.90
N GLY A 58 11.43 21.99 -8.11
CA GLY A 58 12.32 21.69 -9.23
C GLY A 58 12.23 20.25 -9.74
N GLY A 59 11.02 19.74 -9.93
CA GLY A 59 10.72 18.37 -10.37
C GLY A 59 10.49 17.39 -9.21
N ALA A 60 10.81 17.78 -7.98
CA ALA A 60 10.46 17.02 -6.77
C ALA A 60 9.08 17.43 -6.23
N GLY A 61 8.45 16.53 -5.49
CA GLY A 61 7.17 16.78 -4.82
C GLY A 61 6.55 15.49 -4.31
N PHE A 62 5.79 15.59 -3.21
CA PHE A 62 4.95 14.50 -2.70
C PHE A 62 3.77 15.02 -1.88
N ALA A 63 2.66 14.28 -1.95
CA ALA A 63 1.49 14.45 -1.11
C ALA A 63 1.16 13.09 -0.48
N SER A 64 0.92 13.04 0.83
CA SER A 64 0.65 11.76 1.51
C SER A 64 -0.29 11.89 2.69
N GLN A 65 -1.01 10.81 2.98
CA GLN A 65 -1.81 10.63 4.19
C GLN A 65 -1.21 9.48 5.00
N ARG A 66 -1.11 9.66 6.32
CA ARG A 66 -0.60 8.63 7.23
C ARG A 66 -1.47 8.51 8.48
N THR A 67 -1.40 7.38 9.16
CA THR A 67 -2.12 7.19 10.43
C THR A 67 -1.62 8.15 11.52
N THR A 68 -2.52 8.65 12.37
CA THR A 68 -2.24 9.65 13.42
C THR A 68 -1.68 9.07 14.71
N THR A 69 -1.87 7.77 14.96
CA THR A 69 -1.39 7.12 16.19
C THR A 69 0.14 7.11 16.24
N GLU A 70 0.71 7.49 17.38
CA GLU A 70 2.15 7.44 17.64
C GLU A 70 2.54 6.35 18.63
N ASP A 71 1.65 6.01 19.57
CA ASP A 71 1.90 5.01 20.62
C ASP A 71 1.34 3.62 20.28
N SER A 72 0.45 3.54 19.29
CA SER A 72 -0.15 2.27 18.86
C SER A 72 0.87 1.40 18.13
N THR A 73 0.78 0.10 18.40
CA THR A 73 1.59 -0.92 17.72
C THR A 73 0.67 -1.95 17.11
N TRP A 74 0.90 -2.28 15.85
CA TRP A 74 0.27 -3.41 15.17
C TRP A 74 1.27 -4.55 15.12
N ASP A 75 0.95 -5.64 15.83
CA ASP A 75 1.62 -6.92 15.63
C ASP A 75 0.97 -7.64 14.44
N LEU A 76 1.72 -7.67 13.33
CA LEU A 76 1.35 -8.33 12.08
C LEU A 76 2.26 -9.51 11.77
N SER A 77 2.96 -10.06 12.76
CA SER A 77 3.93 -11.14 12.59
C SER A 77 3.31 -12.46 12.08
N ASP A 78 2.02 -12.66 12.30
CA ASP A 78 1.24 -13.80 11.79
C ASP A 78 0.88 -13.71 10.28
N TYR A 79 1.23 -12.61 9.60
CA TYR A 79 0.88 -12.35 8.20
C TYR A 79 2.11 -12.26 7.30
N ASP A 80 1.91 -12.33 5.98
CA ASP A 80 2.98 -12.31 4.97
C ASP A 80 3.00 -11.03 4.11
N GLY A 81 2.02 -10.16 4.30
CA GLY A 81 1.88 -8.94 3.53
C GLY A 81 0.60 -8.16 3.80
N ILE A 82 0.46 -7.06 3.06
CA ILE A 82 -0.77 -6.26 2.98
C ILE A 82 -1.51 -6.57 1.68
N LEU A 83 -2.83 -6.68 1.77
CA LEU A 83 -3.73 -6.62 0.61
C LEU A 83 -4.47 -5.29 0.64
N LEU A 84 -4.29 -4.50 -0.42
CA LEU A 84 -5.09 -3.31 -0.69
C LEU A 84 -6.26 -3.73 -1.59
N ASP A 85 -7.48 -3.49 -1.13
CA ASP A 85 -8.69 -3.56 -1.95
C ASP A 85 -9.02 -2.15 -2.41
N LEU A 86 -8.95 -1.93 -3.73
CA LEU A 86 -9.04 -0.63 -4.37
C LEU A 86 -10.35 -0.52 -5.13
N GLY A 87 -10.89 0.71 -5.15
CA GLY A 87 -11.99 1.11 -6.02
C GLY A 87 -11.48 1.89 -7.22
N LYS A 88 -12.18 2.98 -7.54
CA LYS A 88 -11.80 3.88 -8.63
C LYS A 88 -10.37 4.41 -8.46
N SER A 89 -9.62 4.41 -9.55
CA SER A 89 -8.27 4.96 -9.64
C SER A 89 -8.15 5.85 -10.88
N ASP A 90 -7.20 6.76 -10.86
CA ASP A 90 -6.79 7.62 -11.97
C ASP A 90 -5.63 7.04 -12.80
N GLY A 91 -5.14 5.85 -12.43
CA GLY A 91 -4.00 5.20 -13.10
C GLY A 91 -2.64 5.83 -12.81
N LYS A 92 -2.54 6.75 -11.85
CA LYS A 92 -1.24 7.27 -11.37
C LYS A 92 -0.48 6.19 -10.57
N ARG A 93 0.82 6.41 -10.40
CA ARG A 93 1.65 5.57 -9.52
C ARG A 93 1.56 6.06 -8.09
N TYR A 94 1.27 5.15 -7.17
CA TYR A 94 1.17 5.41 -5.74
C TYR A 94 2.23 4.62 -4.98
N THR A 95 2.54 5.08 -3.77
CA THR A 95 3.44 4.37 -2.86
C THR A 95 2.67 4.04 -1.58
N PHE A 96 2.66 2.77 -1.19
CA PHE A 96 2.26 2.35 0.15
C PHE A 96 3.49 2.30 1.05
N ILE A 97 3.35 2.77 2.29
CA ILE A 97 4.48 2.90 3.21
C ILE A 97 4.11 2.32 4.57
N LEU A 98 5.02 1.55 5.14
CA LEU A 98 5.01 1.18 6.55
C LEU A 98 6.20 1.80 7.29
N LYS A 99 6.00 2.12 8.56
CA LYS A 99 7.09 2.30 9.53
C LYS A 99 6.93 1.30 10.66
N ASP A 100 8.02 0.69 11.06
CA ASP A 100 8.17 -0.18 12.25
C ASP A 100 8.92 0.52 13.40
N GLU A 101 9.35 1.76 13.18
CA GLU A 101 10.00 2.61 14.18
C GLU A 101 9.54 4.06 14.03
N LEU A 102 9.17 4.65 15.16
CA LEU A 102 8.99 6.09 15.32
C LEU A 102 9.93 6.54 16.44
N LEU A 103 10.69 7.61 16.15
CA LEU A 103 11.50 8.28 17.16
C LEU A 103 10.68 9.40 17.80
N PRO A 104 10.96 9.76 19.07
CA PRO A 104 10.37 10.92 19.71
C PRO A 104 10.54 12.17 18.83
N ALA A 105 9.59 13.10 18.91
CA ALA A 105 9.75 14.39 18.25
C ALA A 105 11.08 15.05 18.68
N ASN A 106 11.74 15.73 17.74
CA ASN A 106 12.98 16.44 18.02
C ASN A 106 12.74 17.47 19.13
N SER A 107 13.52 17.40 20.20
CA SER A 107 13.33 18.22 21.41
C SER A 107 13.54 19.71 21.20
N GLU A 108 14.26 20.12 20.15
CA GLU A 108 14.58 21.53 19.88
C GLU A 108 13.49 22.22 19.05
N ASN A 109 12.88 21.50 18.10
CA ASN A 109 11.94 22.10 17.14
C ASN A 109 10.58 21.39 17.05
N GLY A 110 10.36 20.34 17.85
CA GLY A 110 9.12 19.56 17.90
C GLY A 110 8.82 18.76 16.65
N ARG A 111 9.74 18.70 15.67
CA ARG A 111 9.48 18.03 14.39
C ARG A 111 9.65 16.52 14.51
N GLU A 112 8.81 15.80 13.79
CA GLU A 112 8.99 14.36 13.60
C GLU A 112 10.37 14.07 13.00
N GLN A 113 11.07 13.10 13.57
CA GLN A 113 12.37 12.65 13.09
C GLN A 113 12.21 11.60 11.98
N ALA A 114 13.19 11.55 11.07
CA ALA A 114 13.19 10.58 9.99
C ALA A 114 13.63 9.20 10.52
N THR A 115 12.88 8.16 10.15
CA THR A 115 13.20 6.75 10.36
C THR A 115 13.21 6.02 9.01
N ILE A 116 13.45 4.71 9.00
CA ILE A 116 13.30 3.91 7.80
C ILE A 116 11.81 3.85 7.41
N SER A 117 11.56 4.04 6.11
CA SER A 117 10.27 3.78 5.48
C SER A 117 10.37 2.49 4.68
N TRP A 118 9.41 1.58 4.85
CA TRP A 118 9.27 0.37 4.06
C TRP A 118 8.26 0.64 2.95
N GLU A 119 8.73 0.82 1.72
CA GLU A 119 7.93 1.35 0.62
C GLU A 119 7.62 0.28 -0.44
N TYR A 120 6.42 0.36 -1.01
CA TYR A 120 6.03 -0.39 -2.21
C TYR A 120 5.33 0.54 -3.19
N ASP A 121 5.89 0.66 -4.40
CA ASP A 121 5.27 1.41 -5.49
C ASP A 121 4.31 0.52 -6.27
N PHE A 122 3.13 1.03 -6.58
CA PHE A 122 2.13 0.32 -7.38
C PHE A 122 1.38 1.24 -8.33
N GLU A 123 0.89 0.66 -9.41
CA GLU A 123 -0.03 1.28 -10.38
C GLU A 123 -1.23 0.36 -10.53
N VAL A 124 -2.42 0.92 -10.70
CA VAL A 124 -3.59 0.14 -11.12
C VAL A 124 -3.55 0.03 -12.65
N SER A 125 -3.57 -1.20 -13.19
CA SER A 125 -3.49 -1.39 -14.64
C SER A 125 -4.65 -0.70 -15.35
N LYS A 126 -4.47 -0.28 -16.61
CA LYS A 126 -5.51 0.42 -17.38
C LYS A 126 -6.82 -0.36 -17.47
N ASP A 127 -6.75 -1.69 -17.55
CA ASP A 127 -7.92 -2.57 -17.57
C ASP A 127 -8.61 -2.60 -16.19
N ALA A 128 -7.82 -2.57 -15.11
CA ALA A 128 -8.32 -2.52 -13.74
C ALA A 128 -8.80 -1.13 -13.31
N VAL A 129 -8.36 -0.05 -13.98
CA VAL A 129 -8.90 1.32 -13.78
C VAL A 129 -10.35 1.40 -14.25
N GLN A 130 -10.73 0.63 -15.26
CA GLN A 130 -12.12 0.50 -15.70
C GLN A 130 -12.93 -0.43 -14.78
N ALA A 131 -12.25 -1.36 -14.10
CA ALA A 131 -12.89 -2.19 -13.10
C ALA A 131 -13.15 -1.38 -11.82
N GLU A 132 -14.38 -1.40 -11.31
CA GLU A 132 -14.71 -0.75 -10.03
C GLU A 132 -14.08 -1.44 -8.80
N SER A 133 -13.31 -2.51 -9.01
CA SER A 133 -12.56 -3.22 -7.97
C SER A 133 -11.24 -3.75 -8.52
N SER A 134 -10.15 -3.49 -7.79
CA SER A 134 -8.84 -4.07 -8.07
C SER A 134 -8.10 -4.38 -6.77
N PHE A 135 -7.12 -5.28 -6.82
CA PHE A 135 -6.37 -5.71 -5.64
C PHE A 135 -4.88 -5.55 -5.86
N VAL A 136 -4.18 -5.07 -4.83
CA VAL A 136 -2.71 -5.03 -4.79
C VAL A 136 -2.23 -5.81 -3.58
N LEU A 137 -1.56 -6.93 -3.82
CA LEU A 137 -0.86 -7.68 -2.78
C LEU A 137 0.56 -7.11 -2.64
N ILE A 138 0.94 -6.77 -1.41
CA ILE A 138 2.22 -6.21 -1.03
C ILE A 138 2.88 -7.17 -0.03
N PRO A 139 3.69 -8.13 -0.50
CA PRO A 139 4.41 -9.02 0.39
C PRO A 139 5.51 -8.30 1.17
N TRP A 140 5.79 -8.70 2.41
CA TRP A 140 6.86 -8.10 3.22
C TRP A 140 8.22 -8.09 2.53
N LYS A 141 8.52 -9.17 1.80
CA LYS A 141 9.78 -9.34 1.07
C LYS A 141 9.97 -8.36 -0.10
N ASP A 142 8.89 -7.74 -0.57
CA ASP A 142 8.92 -6.83 -1.73
C ASP A 142 8.93 -5.35 -1.28
N LEU A 143 8.84 -5.09 0.03
CA LEU A 143 9.02 -3.75 0.59
C LEU A 143 10.49 -3.33 0.49
N LYS A 144 10.71 -2.12 -0.04
CA LYS A 144 12.04 -1.53 -0.16
C LYS A 144 12.29 -0.55 0.99
N PRO A 145 13.36 -0.72 1.77
CA PRO A 145 13.72 0.24 2.80
C PRO A 145 14.25 1.53 2.16
N THR A 146 13.72 2.67 2.60
CA THR A 146 14.20 4.00 2.19
C THR A 146 14.46 4.86 3.43
N TYR A 147 15.38 5.81 3.28
CA TYR A 147 15.60 6.87 4.25
C TYR A 147 15.59 8.20 3.50
N ARG A 148 14.61 9.07 3.83
CA ARG A 148 14.39 10.37 3.16
C ARG A 148 14.32 10.24 1.63
N GLY A 149 13.57 9.25 1.14
CA GLY A 149 13.32 9.03 -0.29
C GLY A 149 14.48 8.39 -1.06
N LYS A 150 15.53 7.92 -0.37
CA LYS A 150 16.64 7.17 -0.98
C LYS A 150 16.65 5.75 -0.45
N GLU A 151 16.85 4.78 -1.33
CA GLU A 151 16.98 3.37 -0.93
C GLU A 151 18.11 3.19 0.10
N LYS A 152 17.81 2.48 1.20
CA LYS A 152 18.76 2.19 2.27
C LYS A 152 19.14 0.71 2.24
N LYS A 153 20.23 0.41 1.52
CA LYS A 153 20.80 -0.94 1.50
C LYS A 153 21.23 -1.36 2.91
N GLY A 154 21.01 -2.64 3.22
CA GLY A 154 21.40 -3.23 4.51
C GLY A 154 20.52 -2.83 5.70
N ALA A 155 19.33 -2.27 5.49
CA ALA A 155 18.40 -1.94 6.58
C ALA A 155 17.75 -3.16 7.26
N GLY A 156 17.98 -4.37 6.75
CA GLY A 156 17.36 -5.60 7.26
C GLY A 156 16.00 -5.87 6.61
N LYS A 157 15.02 -6.26 7.42
CA LYS A 157 13.64 -6.55 7.03
C LYS A 157 12.69 -5.77 7.94
N LEU A 158 11.46 -5.52 7.47
CA LEU A 158 10.39 -4.96 8.29
C LEU A 158 10.22 -5.79 9.57
N ASP A 159 10.23 -5.14 10.73
CA ASP A 159 9.79 -5.74 11.98
C ASP A 159 8.25 -5.74 12.03
N ALA A 160 7.67 -6.83 11.54
CA ALA A 160 6.21 -7.00 11.50
C ALA A 160 5.58 -7.12 12.89
N THR A 161 6.36 -7.37 13.96
CA THR A 161 5.82 -7.37 15.33
C THR A 161 5.56 -5.96 15.85
N ASN A 162 6.17 -4.95 15.22
CA ASN A 162 6.25 -3.59 15.74
C ASN A 162 5.82 -2.53 14.72
N VAL A 163 4.88 -2.84 13.82
CA VAL A 163 4.40 -1.83 12.86
C VAL A 163 3.77 -0.65 13.62
N LYS A 164 4.22 0.56 13.32
CA LYS A 164 3.83 1.83 13.97
C LYS A 164 3.02 2.76 13.09
N ARG A 165 3.10 2.61 11.77
CA ARG A 165 2.43 3.55 10.86
C ARG A 165 2.15 2.98 9.50
N PHE A 166 1.01 3.40 8.95
CA PHE A 166 0.63 3.20 7.56
C PHE A 166 0.57 4.54 6.85
N SER A 167 1.03 4.60 5.60
CA SER A 167 0.86 5.77 4.74
C SER A 167 0.52 5.37 3.31
N ILE A 168 -0.22 6.24 2.63
CA ILE A 168 -0.42 6.22 1.18
C ILE A 168 0.08 7.55 0.62
N MET A 169 0.87 7.48 -0.45
CA MET A 169 1.57 8.64 -1.01
C MET A 169 1.43 8.69 -2.53
N MET A 170 1.28 9.91 -3.03
CA MET A 170 1.49 10.30 -4.41
C MET A 170 2.80 11.09 -4.47
N ARG A 171 3.74 10.72 -5.35
CA ARG A 171 5.03 11.42 -5.48
C ARG A 171 5.42 11.65 -6.94
N SER A 172 6.25 12.65 -7.16
CA SER A 172 6.72 13.05 -8.49
C SER A 172 7.52 11.99 -9.27
N PHE A 173 8.20 11.08 -8.56
CA PHE A 173 9.27 10.27 -9.12
C PHE A 173 10.28 11.11 -9.93
N PHE A 174 10.59 12.32 -9.44
CA PHE A 174 11.52 13.25 -10.09
C PHE A 174 11.10 13.70 -11.50
N GLY A 175 9.79 13.85 -11.73
CA GLY A 175 9.24 14.47 -12.93
C GLY A 175 8.37 13.55 -13.78
N ASP A 176 8.26 12.27 -13.43
CA ASP A 176 7.45 11.31 -14.19
C ASP A 176 5.94 11.58 -14.05
N GLN A 177 5.50 12.20 -12.95
CA GLN A 177 4.09 12.53 -12.74
C GLN A 177 3.86 13.80 -11.91
N GLU A 178 2.80 14.53 -12.24
CA GLU A 178 2.28 15.70 -11.52
C GLU A 178 0.76 15.81 -11.68
N GLY A 179 0.18 16.82 -11.05
CA GLY A 179 -1.22 17.22 -11.23
C GLY A 179 -2.18 16.57 -10.24
N ASP A 180 -3.47 16.64 -10.57
CA ASP A 180 -4.52 16.07 -9.74
C ASP A 180 -4.43 14.55 -9.68
N PHE A 181 -4.70 14.00 -8.50
CA PHE A 181 -4.74 12.57 -8.28
C PHE A 181 -5.93 12.15 -7.42
N SER A 182 -6.41 10.92 -7.62
CA SER A 182 -7.53 10.33 -6.88
C SER A 182 -7.49 8.81 -6.92
N LEU A 183 -7.40 8.20 -5.73
CA LEU A 183 -7.44 6.76 -5.49
C LEU A 183 -8.46 6.44 -4.40
N THR A 184 -9.41 5.56 -4.70
CA THR A 184 -10.32 4.98 -3.71
C THR A 184 -9.73 3.70 -3.14
N VAL A 185 -9.66 3.62 -1.82
CA VAL A 185 -9.27 2.43 -1.05
C VAL A 185 -10.49 1.93 -0.29
N LYS A 186 -10.94 0.71 -0.61
CA LYS A 186 -12.05 0.05 0.06
C LYS A 186 -11.60 -0.53 1.39
N SER A 187 -10.48 -1.24 1.40
CA SER A 187 -9.89 -1.75 2.64
C SER A 187 -8.38 -1.96 2.55
N ILE A 188 -7.74 -1.96 3.72
CA ILE A 188 -6.36 -2.39 3.94
C ILE A 188 -6.43 -3.58 4.89
N LYS A 189 -5.85 -4.72 4.48
CA LYS A 189 -5.85 -5.95 5.27
C LYS A 189 -4.43 -6.48 5.39
N ALA A 190 -4.08 -7.04 6.56
CA ALA A 190 -2.95 -7.95 6.67
C ALA A 190 -3.42 -9.34 6.23
N VAL A 191 -2.62 -10.04 5.42
CA VAL A 191 -2.98 -11.35 4.87
C VAL A 191 -1.83 -12.33 4.97
N SER A 192 -2.13 -13.58 5.31
CA SER A 192 -1.19 -14.70 5.14
C SER A 192 -1.31 -15.20 3.70
N ARG A 193 -0.19 -15.54 3.05
CA ARG A 193 -0.27 -16.19 1.73
C ARG A 193 -0.96 -17.53 1.93
N PRO A 194 -2.03 -17.84 1.20
CA PRO A 194 -2.44 -19.21 1.07
C PRO A 194 -1.30 -19.95 0.37
N SER A 195 -0.81 -21.03 0.97
CA SER A 195 0.01 -22.06 0.30
C SER A 195 -0.57 -22.51 -1.05
N ASP A 196 -1.86 -22.25 -1.29
CA ASP A 196 -2.61 -22.65 -2.46
C ASP A 196 -2.62 -21.62 -3.60
N LEU A 197 -2.23 -20.35 -3.37
CA LEU A 197 -2.13 -19.33 -4.43
C LEU A 197 -0.92 -19.58 -5.33
N GLU A 198 0.17 -20.12 -4.79
CA GLU A 198 1.28 -20.62 -5.62
C GLU A 198 0.85 -21.82 -6.46
N LYS A 199 -0.01 -22.71 -5.94
CA LYS A 199 -0.58 -23.83 -6.72
C LYS A 199 -1.52 -23.36 -7.82
N SER A 200 -2.41 -22.38 -7.57
CA SER A 200 -3.36 -21.91 -8.59
C SER A 200 -2.68 -21.07 -9.68
N LEU A 201 -1.67 -20.26 -9.33
CA LEU A 201 -0.87 -19.51 -10.33
C LEU A 201 0.05 -20.43 -11.15
N LEU A 202 0.52 -21.54 -10.60
CA LEU A 202 1.27 -22.56 -11.35
C LEU A 202 0.35 -23.43 -12.24
N GLU A 203 -0.86 -23.79 -11.80
CA GLU A 203 -1.83 -24.52 -12.63
C GLU A 203 -2.39 -23.66 -13.78
N VAL A 204 -2.46 -22.33 -13.63
CA VAL A 204 -2.80 -21.42 -14.74
C VAL A 204 -1.64 -21.25 -15.72
N ARG A 205 -0.38 -21.32 -15.26
CA ARG A 205 0.81 -21.24 -16.14
C ARG A 205 1.10 -22.54 -16.89
N PHE A 206 0.77 -23.69 -16.32
CA PHE A 206 0.85 -24.99 -16.97
C PHE A 206 -0.56 -25.51 -17.23
N GLY A 207 -1.20 -24.98 -18.28
CA GLY A 207 -2.53 -25.41 -18.69
C GLY A 207 -2.64 -26.94 -18.73
N LYS A 208 -3.50 -27.51 -17.87
CA LYS A 208 -4.00 -28.87 -18.02
C LYS A 208 -4.69 -28.97 -19.37
N ARG A 209 -3.99 -29.46 -20.40
CA ARG A 209 -4.63 -29.94 -21.61
C ARG A 209 -5.46 -31.17 -21.23
N PRO A 210 -6.78 -31.20 -21.51
CA PRO A 210 -7.53 -32.42 -21.34
C PRO A 210 -7.04 -33.43 -22.39
N MET A 211 -6.58 -34.59 -21.92
CA MET A 211 -6.22 -35.71 -22.78
C MET A 211 -7.50 -36.17 -23.50
N ARG A 212 -7.65 -35.84 -24.79
CA ARG A 212 -8.73 -36.38 -25.63
C ARG A 212 -8.53 -37.89 -25.73
N ARG A 213 -9.50 -38.66 -25.23
CA ARG A 213 -9.63 -40.08 -25.58
C ARG A 213 -9.84 -40.17 -27.09
N ILE A 214 -8.85 -40.66 -27.81
CA ILE A 214 -9.04 -41.16 -29.17
C ILE A 214 -9.50 -42.60 -29.02
N ALA A 215 -10.80 -42.83 -29.17
CA ALA A 215 -11.34 -44.14 -29.47
C ALA A 215 -10.89 -44.49 -30.90
N ASN A 216 -10.03 -45.49 -31.04
CA ASN A 216 -9.87 -46.18 -32.31
C ASN A 216 -10.57 -47.53 -32.21
N CYS A 217 -11.67 -47.61 -32.94
CA CYS A 217 -12.39 -48.82 -33.27
C CYS A 217 -11.89 -49.33 -34.63
N ARG A 218 -12.07 -50.65 -34.83
CA ARG A 218 -11.95 -51.47 -36.06
C ARG A 218 -10.58 -52.14 -36.29
N PHE A 219 -10.49 -53.41 -36.66
CA PHE A 219 -11.50 -54.41 -37.10
C PHE A 219 -11.34 -55.73 -36.32
#